data_AF-A0A069D6X3-F1
#
_entry.id   AF-A0A069D6X3-F1
#
_cell.length_a   1.000
_cell.length_b   1.000
_cell.length_c   1.000
_cell.angle_alpha   90.00
_cell.angle_beta   90.00
_cell.angle_gamma   90.00
#
_symmetry.space_group_name_H-M   'P 1'
#
loop_
_entity.id
_entity.type
_entity.pdbx_description
1 polymer ?
#
loop_
_entity_poly.entity_id
_entity_poly.type
_entity_poly.pdbx_seq_one_letter_code
_entity_poly.pdbx_strand_id
1 'polypeptide(L)'
;MGREPKEWLPASVSGNNGSYVPLNTLMTHASGSYPGETKPYALPVSESSPLNRVLEQYGPGQAWQNNSRSAKKLLTGTLTARLEGSSTPSYLCSVMYFDHAGRLTTVKHKLNTDSIVTLAENTYDKLGRLKTNKKNKQSALISSYAYNIRS
;
A
#
# COMPACT_ATOMS: atom_id res chain seq x y z
N MET A 1 -16.10 15.88 7.12
CA MET A 1 -16.81 15.72 5.84
C MET A 1 -15.84 15.97 4.69
N GLY A 2 -15.93 15.23 3.58
CA GLY A 2 -15.34 15.65 2.30
C GLY A 2 -14.03 14.98 1.84
N ARG A 3 -13.91 13.64 1.87
CA ARG A 3 -12.84 12.97 1.12
C ARG A 3 -13.36 11.76 0.37
N GLU A 4 -13.63 11.94 -0.92
CA GLU A 4 -13.60 10.84 -1.88
C GLU A 4 -12.65 11.24 -3.01
N PRO A 5 -11.35 10.93 -2.93
CA PRO A 5 -10.42 11.25 -4.00
C PRO A 5 -10.53 10.20 -5.11
N LYS A 6 -11.74 9.94 -5.63
CA LYS A 6 -11.93 9.08 -6.80
C LYS A 6 -11.48 9.85 -8.03
N GLU A 7 -10.48 9.33 -8.73
CA GLU A 7 -9.98 9.89 -9.98
C GLU A 7 -10.64 9.14 -11.13
N TRP A 8 -11.70 9.71 -11.69
CA TRP A 8 -12.49 9.06 -12.74
C TRP A 8 -11.73 9.00 -14.06
N LEU A 9 -11.91 7.88 -14.78
CA LEU A 9 -11.43 7.76 -16.15
C LEU A 9 -12.05 8.87 -17.03
N PRO A 10 -11.31 9.35 -18.03
CA PRO A 10 -11.84 10.35 -18.96
C PRO A 10 -13.04 9.78 -19.71
N ALA A 11 -14.09 10.59 -19.85
CA ALA A 11 -15.27 10.26 -20.63
C ALA A 11 -15.66 11.46 -21.50
N SER A 12 -16.08 11.19 -22.73
CA SER A 12 -16.54 12.23 -23.64
C SER A 12 -18.00 12.59 -23.36
N VAL A 13 -18.30 13.89 -23.28
CA VAL A 13 -19.67 14.41 -23.21
C VAL A 13 -19.95 15.12 -24.53
N SER A 14 -20.84 14.56 -25.36
CA SER A 14 -21.19 15.12 -26.67
C SER A 14 -21.93 16.45 -26.52
N GLY A 15 -21.64 17.40 -27.42
CA GLY A 15 -22.31 18.70 -27.47
C GLY A 15 -22.00 19.66 -26.31
N ASN A 16 -21.01 19.33 -25.47
CA ASN A 16 -20.71 20.12 -24.27
C ASN A 16 -19.64 21.21 -24.47
N ASN A 17 -19.12 21.42 -25.69
CA ASN A 17 -18.24 22.53 -26.11
C ASN A 17 -17.18 23.01 -25.07
N GLY A 18 -16.57 22.09 -24.33
CA GLY A 18 -15.57 22.42 -23.29
C GLY A 18 -16.11 23.03 -22.01
N SER A 19 -17.44 23.11 -21.84
CA SER A 19 -18.09 23.53 -20.61
C SER A 19 -17.79 22.58 -19.45
N TYR A 20 -17.84 23.09 -18.22
CA TYR A 20 -17.62 22.30 -17.02
C TYR A 20 -18.62 21.15 -16.90
N VAL A 21 -18.12 19.93 -16.65
CA VAL A 21 -18.93 18.72 -16.47
C VAL A 21 -19.01 18.40 -14.97
N PRO A 22 -20.21 18.37 -14.36
CA PRO A 22 -20.35 17.96 -12.97
C PRO A 22 -20.11 16.45 -12.80
N LEU A 23 -19.75 16.05 -11.57
CA LEU A 23 -19.31 14.68 -11.26
C LEU A 23 -20.35 13.60 -11.59
N ASN A 24 -21.63 13.88 -11.37
CA ASN A 24 -22.72 12.94 -11.69
C ASN A 24 -22.79 12.65 -13.19
N THR A 25 -22.69 13.68 -14.03
CA THR A 25 -22.66 13.56 -15.49
C THR A 25 -21.40 12.83 -15.93
N LEU A 26 -20.24 13.13 -15.33
CA LEU A 26 -18.99 12.43 -15.62
C LEU A 26 -19.09 10.94 -15.28
N MET A 27 -19.66 10.59 -14.13
CA MET A 27 -19.85 9.20 -13.70
C MET A 27 -20.72 8.41 -14.69
N THR A 28 -21.84 8.99 -15.14
CA THR A 28 -22.71 8.37 -16.15
C THR A 28 -21.98 8.17 -17.48
N HIS A 29 -21.23 9.17 -17.95
CA HIS A 29 -20.49 9.05 -19.21
C HIS A 29 -19.33 8.07 -19.11
N ALA A 30 -18.59 8.04 -17.99
CA ALA A 30 -17.53 7.07 -17.77
C ALA A 30 -18.06 5.64 -17.79
N SER A 31 -19.20 5.37 -17.13
CA SER A 31 -19.85 4.05 -17.21
C SER A 31 -20.32 3.70 -18.63
N GLY A 32 -20.73 4.69 -19.43
CA GLY A 32 -21.10 4.49 -20.84
C GLY A 32 -19.89 4.24 -21.76
N SER A 33 -18.77 4.94 -21.54
CA SER A 33 -17.52 4.77 -22.30
C SER A 33 -16.82 3.45 -21.99
N TYR A 34 -17.07 2.86 -20.81
CA TYR A 34 -16.47 1.60 -20.37
C TYR A 34 -17.56 0.59 -19.95
N PRO A 35 -18.24 -0.08 -20.90
CA PRO A 35 -19.31 -1.01 -20.60
C PRO A 35 -18.87 -2.16 -19.69
N GLY A 36 -19.64 -2.43 -18.64
CA GLY A 36 -19.35 -3.49 -17.66
C GLY A 36 -18.31 -3.12 -16.60
N GLU A 37 -17.74 -1.91 -16.65
CA GLU A 37 -16.85 -1.40 -15.62
C GLU A 37 -17.67 -0.66 -14.54
N THR A 38 -17.78 -1.26 -13.36
CA THR A 38 -18.53 -0.68 -12.22
C THR A 38 -17.71 0.32 -11.41
N LYS A 39 -16.39 0.35 -11.61
CA LYS A 39 -15.45 1.21 -10.90
C LYS A 39 -14.48 1.90 -11.88
N PRO A 40 -14.97 2.73 -12.83
CA PRO A 40 -14.12 3.41 -13.82
C PRO A 40 -13.40 4.62 -13.21
N TYR A 41 -12.73 4.41 -12.07
CA TYR A 41 -11.96 5.39 -11.34
C TYR A 41 -10.77 4.74 -10.66
N ALA A 42 -9.65 5.45 -10.57
CA ALA A 42 -8.58 5.12 -9.65
C ALA A 42 -8.99 5.51 -8.22
N LEU A 43 -8.54 4.72 -7.25
CA LEU A 43 -8.89 4.88 -5.84
C LEU A 43 -7.61 4.97 -4.98
N PRO A 44 -7.17 6.17 -4.59
CA PRO A 44 -6.15 6.36 -3.59
C PRO A 44 -6.72 6.18 -2.17
N VAL A 45 -6.05 5.35 -1.38
CA VAL A 45 -6.30 5.14 0.04
C VAL A 45 -5.28 5.97 0.83
N SER A 46 -5.79 6.90 1.63
CA SER A 46 -4.95 7.82 2.42
C SER A 46 -4.99 7.46 3.91
N GLU A 47 -3.95 7.85 4.65
CA GLU A 47 -3.95 7.74 6.11
C GLU A 47 -4.92 8.74 6.77
N SER A 48 -5.39 8.44 7.98
CA SER A 48 -6.29 9.32 8.76
C SER A 48 -5.60 10.57 9.35
N SER A 49 -4.34 10.83 8.98
CA SER A 49 -3.54 11.96 9.44
C SER A 49 -3.91 13.27 8.70
N PRO A 50 -3.70 14.44 9.34
CA PRO A 50 -3.82 15.74 8.67
C PRO A 50 -2.97 15.87 7.40
N LEU A 51 -1.86 15.13 7.31
CA LEU A 51 -0.91 15.17 6.19
C LEU A 51 -1.43 14.52 4.90
N ASN A 52 -2.58 13.83 4.94
CA ASN A 52 -3.28 13.28 3.77
C ASN A 52 -2.38 12.49 2.79
N ARG A 53 -1.43 11.71 3.31
CA ARG A 53 -0.51 10.93 2.46
C ARG A 53 -1.18 9.66 1.95
N VAL A 54 -1.02 9.40 0.66
CA VAL A 54 -1.48 8.16 -0.01
C VAL A 54 -0.66 6.97 0.50
N LEU A 55 -1.34 5.99 1.10
CA LEU A 55 -0.78 4.71 1.53
C LEU A 55 -0.81 3.68 0.41
N GLU A 56 -1.92 3.63 -0.31
CA GLU A 56 -2.17 2.70 -1.40
C GLU A 56 -2.86 3.42 -2.55
N GLN A 57 -2.53 3.05 -3.79
CA GLN A 57 -3.21 3.55 -4.97
C GLN A 57 -3.69 2.37 -5.80
N TYR A 58 -5.01 2.24 -5.93
CA TYR A 58 -5.62 1.32 -6.87
C TYR A 58 -5.70 1.97 -8.24
N GLY A 59 -5.30 1.22 -9.27
CA GLY A 59 -5.54 1.62 -10.65
C GLY A 59 -7.03 1.68 -10.98
N PRO A 60 -7.39 2.27 -12.13
CA PRO A 60 -8.78 2.33 -12.56
C PRO A 60 -9.34 0.95 -12.87
N GLY A 61 -10.59 0.71 -12.46
CA GLY A 61 -11.35 -0.48 -12.80
C GLY A 61 -11.54 -1.48 -11.66
N GLN A 62 -12.59 -2.29 -11.80
CA GLN A 62 -13.00 -3.27 -10.81
C GLN A 62 -11.99 -4.39 -10.63
N ALA A 63 -11.20 -4.71 -11.67
CA ALA A 63 -10.16 -5.73 -11.59
C ALA A 63 -9.07 -5.34 -10.57
N TRP A 64 -8.66 -4.08 -10.54
CA TRP A 64 -7.69 -3.56 -9.57
C TRP A 64 -8.28 -3.60 -8.16
N GLN A 65 -9.50 -3.08 -8.01
CA GLN A 65 -10.12 -2.88 -6.71
C GLN A 65 -10.64 -4.18 -6.07
N ASN A 66 -11.25 -5.09 -6.83
CA ASN A 66 -11.81 -6.35 -6.30
C ASN A 66 -10.73 -7.38 -5.98
N ASN A 67 -9.61 -7.38 -6.72
CA ASN A 67 -8.51 -8.33 -6.50
C ASN A 67 -7.43 -7.78 -5.56
N SER A 68 -7.70 -6.69 -4.83
CA SER A 68 -6.73 -6.06 -3.91
C SER A 68 -5.37 -5.75 -4.56
N ARG A 69 -5.37 -5.39 -5.86
CA ARG A 69 -4.16 -4.98 -6.58
C ARG A 69 -4.00 -3.48 -6.36
N SER A 70 -3.17 -3.09 -5.41
CA SER A 70 -2.82 -1.68 -5.18
C SER A 70 -1.30 -1.51 -5.18
N ALA A 71 -0.83 -0.36 -5.64
CA ALA A 71 0.54 0.07 -5.40
C ALA A 71 0.64 0.63 -3.98
N LYS A 72 1.48 0.05 -3.12
CA LYS A 72 1.64 0.47 -1.72
C LYS A 72 2.91 1.30 -1.58
N LYS A 73 2.79 2.54 -1.11
CA LYS A 73 3.90 3.52 -1.11
C LYS A 73 4.87 3.35 0.05
N LEU A 74 4.39 2.89 1.20
CA LEU A 74 5.21 2.58 2.38
C LEU A 74 5.60 1.09 2.44
N LEU A 75 5.65 0.46 1.28
CA LEU A 75 6.03 -0.93 1.09
C LEU A 75 7.21 -0.98 0.12
N THR A 76 8.33 -1.54 0.55
CA THR A 76 9.37 -1.97 -0.38
C THR A 76 9.54 -3.48 -0.28
N GLY A 77 10.02 -4.10 -1.35
CA GLY A 77 10.29 -5.53 -1.33
C GLY A 77 11.29 -5.93 -2.39
N THR A 78 11.87 -7.10 -2.20
CA THR A 78 12.86 -7.70 -3.10
C THR A 78 12.50 -9.16 -3.34
N LEU A 79 12.77 -9.64 -4.56
CA LEU A 79 12.72 -11.05 -4.92
C LEU A 79 14.13 -11.51 -5.24
N THR A 80 14.70 -12.36 -4.40
CA THR A 80 16.03 -12.95 -4.63
C THR A 80 15.85 -14.37 -5.13
N ALA A 81 16.36 -14.65 -6.33
CA ALA A 81 16.47 -16.00 -6.86
C ALA A 81 17.83 -16.60 -6.49
N ARG A 82 17.85 -17.86 -6.03
CA ARG A 82 19.07 -18.64 -5.83
C ARG A 82 19.03 -19.86 -6.75
N LEU A 83 20.07 -20.01 -7.57
CA LEU A 83 20.22 -21.12 -8.51
C LEU A 83 21.23 -22.12 -7.95
N GLU A 84 20.74 -23.18 -7.33
CA GLU A 84 21.56 -24.20 -6.67
C GLU A 84 21.86 -25.36 -7.64
N GLY A 85 22.51 -25.10 -8.79
CA GLY A 85 22.89 -26.11 -9.81
C GLY A 85 21.74 -26.94 -10.44
N SER A 86 20.55 -26.89 -9.86
CA SER A 86 19.28 -27.45 -10.27
C SER A 86 18.64 -26.56 -11.32
N SER A 87 17.86 -27.15 -12.23
CA SER A 87 17.08 -26.40 -13.22
C SER A 87 15.94 -25.58 -12.60
N THR A 88 15.62 -25.78 -11.32
CA THR A 88 14.57 -25.03 -10.61
C THR A 88 15.20 -24.07 -9.58
N PRO A 89 15.07 -22.75 -9.76
CA PRO A 89 15.55 -21.77 -8.79
C PRO A 89 14.67 -21.76 -7.53
N SER A 90 15.27 -21.42 -6.39
CA SER A 90 14.53 -21.06 -5.18
C SER A 90 14.37 -19.54 -5.09
N TYR A 91 13.26 -19.09 -4.50
CA TYR A 91 12.90 -17.68 -4.41
C TYR A 91 12.71 -17.26 -2.96
N LEU A 92 13.38 -16.18 -2.57
CA LEU A 92 13.13 -15.49 -1.31
C LEU A 92 12.48 -14.14 -1.62
N CYS A 93 11.23 -13.98 -1.20
CA CYS A 93 10.55 -12.70 -1.22
C CYS A 93 10.72 -12.02 0.14
N SER A 94 11.26 -10.80 0.16
CA SER A 94 11.36 -9.95 1.35
C SER A 94 10.49 -8.72 1.17
N VAL A 95 9.75 -8.34 2.21
CA VAL A 95 8.81 -7.22 2.20
C VAL A 95 9.00 -6.41 3.48
N MET A 96 9.17 -5.10 3.32
CA MET A 96 9.40 -4.13 4.38
C MET A 96 8.30 -3.08 4.40
N TYR A 97 7.72 -2.85 5.58
CA TYR A 97 6.70 -1.83 5.82
C TYR A 97 7.30 -0.67 6.60
N PHE A 98 6.92 0.56 6.24
CA PHE A 98 7.40 1.77 6.88
C PHE A 98 6.24 2.58 7.45
N ASP A 99 6.51 3.38 8.47
CA ASP A 99 5.57 4.39 8.92
C ASP A 99 5.69 5.68 8.09
N HIS A 100 4.88 6.67 8.47
CA HIS A 100 4.82 7.97 7.80
C HIS A 100 6.13 8.77 7.85
N ALA A 101 7.00 8.49 8.81
CA ALA A 101 8.30 9.13 8.98
C ALA A 101 9.42 8.34 8.27
N GLY A 102 9.06 7.31 7.48
CA GLY A 102 10.01 6.47 6.76
C GLY A 102 10.75 5.48 7.65
N ARG A 103 10.26 5.22 8.87
CA ARG A 103 10.89 4.27 9.81
C ARG A 103 10.34 2.87 9.60
N LEU A 104 11.22 1.88 9.61
CA LEU A 104 10.87 0.46 9.36
C LEU A 104 10.01 -0.10 10.48
N THR A 105 8.76 -0.47 10.20
CA THR A 105 7.84 -1.04 11.19
C THR A 105 7.78 -2.56 11.14
N THR A 106 7.86 -3.18 9.95
CA THR A 106 7.70 -4.64 9.81
C THR A 106 8.58 -5.19 8.71
N VAL A 107 9.20 -6.35 8.94
CA VAL A 107 9.91 -7.15 7.92
C VAL A 107 9.27 -8.52 7.80
N LYS A 108 8.90 -8.95 6.58
CA LYS A 108 8.30 -10.26 6.30
C LYS A 108 9.02 -10.97 5.16
N HIS A 109 9.23 -12.27 5.31
CA HIS A 109 9.88 -13.11 4.31
C HIS A 109 8.97 -14.28 3.90
N LYS A 110 9.09 -14.70 2.65
CA LYS A 110 8.48 -15.92 2.12
C LYS A 110 9.52 -16.67 1.29
N LEU A 111 9.78 -17.93 1.64
CA LEU A 111 10.60 -18.83 0.84
C LEU A 111 9.66 -19.62 -0.09
N ASN A 112 9.90 -19.55 -1.39
CA ASN A 112 9.11 -20.25 -2.41
C ASN A 112 7.59 -20.06 -2.21
N THR A 113 6.87 -21.16 -1.97
CA THR A 113 5.43 -21.20 -1.73
C THR A 113 5.05 -21.28 -0.25
N ASP A 114 6.04 -21.26 0.67
CA ASP A 114 5.84 -21.43 2.11
C ASP A 114 4.98 -20.31 2.73
N SER A 115 4.57 -20.52 3.98
CA SER A 115 3.88 -19.47 4.74
C SER A 115 4.78 -18.25 4.97
N ILE A 116 4.16 -17.07 5.00
CA ILE A 116 4.88 -15.82 5.27
C ILE A 116 5.34 -15.79 6.73
N VAL A 117 6.63 -15.56 6.94
CA VAL A 117 7.24 -15.38 8.26
C VAL A 117 7.49 -13.88 8.50
N THR A 118 7.12 -13.37 9.68
CA THR A 118 7.43 -11.98 10.06
C THR A 118 8.70 -11.97 10.90
N LEU A 119 9.80 -11.46 10.36
CA LEU A 119 11.10 -11.50 11.05
C LEU A 119 11.21 -10.47 12.17
N ALA A 120 10.67 -9.26 11.95
CA ALA A 120 10.76 -8.17 12.91
C ALA A 120 9.52 -7.29 12.88
N GLU A 121 9.10 -6.83 14.05
CA GLU A 121 8.14 -5.74 14.25
C GLU A 121 8.75 -4.69 15.16
N ASN A 122 8.81 -3.44 14.71
CA ASN A 122 9.38 -2.32 15.43
C ASN A 122 8.29 -1.34 15.86
N THR A 123 8.44 -0.79 17.05
CA THR A 123 7.71 0.40 17.46
C THR A 123 8.67 1.52 17.79
N TYR A 124 8.22 2.76 17.64
CA TYR A 124 9.03 3.94 17.87
C TYR A 124 8.33 4.86 18.87
N ASP A 125 9.10 5.61 19.64
CA ASP A 125 8.58 6.65 20.50
C ASP A 125 8.18 7.91 19.70
N LYS A 126 7.61 8.89 20.41
CA LYS A 126 7.16 10.16 19.83
C LYS A 126 8.31 11.00 19.22
N LEU A 127 9.55 10.71 19.59
CA LEU A 127 10.74 11.46 19.14
C LEU A 127 11.46 10.79 17.98
N GLY A 128 11.00 9.63 17.49
CA GLY A 128 11.70 8.95 16.40
C GLY A 128 12.42 7.67 16.79
N ARG A 129 12.64 7.42 18.09
CA ARG A 129 13.61 6.43 18.56
C ARG A 129 12.97 5.05 18.70
N LEU A 130 13.74 4.00 18.43
CA LEU A 130 13.27 2.61 18.49
C LEU A 130 12.85 2.27 19.93
N LYS A 131 11.57 2.02 20.16
CA LYS A 131 11.02 1.69 21.47
C LYS A 131 11.01 0.18 21.71
N THR A 132 10.58 -0.60 20.72
CA THR A 132 10.62 -2.07 20.78
C THR A 132 11.03 -2.68 19.46
N ASN A 133 11.67 -3.85 19.53
CA ASN A 133 11.89 -4.77 18.41
C ASN A 133 11.41 -6.17 18.83
N LYS A 134 10.37 -6.68 18.17
CA LYS A 134 9.86 -8.04 18.37
C LYS A 134 10.32 -8.93 17.23
N LYS A 135 10.89 -10.10 17.53
CA LYS A 135 11.34 -11.08 16.53
C LYS A 135 10.31 -12.19 16.34
N ASN A 136 10.11 -12.62 15.10
CA ASN A 136 9.27 -13.77 14.75
C ASN A 136 7.84 -13.74 15.33
N LYS A 137 7.26 -12.56 15.53
CA LYS A 137 6.02 -12.34 16.31
C LYS A 137 5.99 -12.95 17.72
N GLN A 138 7.14 -13.37 18.24
CA GLN A 138 7.22 -14.10 19.49
C GLN A 138 7.27 -13.09 20.63
N SER A 139 6.28 -13.14 21.52
CA SER A 139 6.20 -12.22 22.66
C SER A 139 7.37 -12.38 23.64
N ALA A 140 8.00 -13.56 23.67
CA ALA A 140 9.21 -13.80 24.44
C ALA A 140 10.49 -13.19 23.82
N LEU A 141 10.47 -12.81 22.53
CA LEU A 141 11.62 -12.26 21.82
C LEU A 141 11.40 -10.78 21.51
N ILE A 142 11.21 -9.98 22.56
CA ILE A 142 11.03 -8.53 22.48
C ILE A 142 12.21 -7.84 23.17
N SER A 143 12.98 -7.06 22.41
CA SER A 143 13.91 -6.08 22.98
C SER A 143 13.18 -4.76 23.18
N SER A 144 13.27 -4.19 24.39
CA SER A 144 12.67 -2.89 24.73
C SER A 144 13.77 -1.90 25.12
N TYR A 145 13.63 -0.66 24.64
CA TYR A 145 14.61 0.40 24.87
C TYR A 145 13.93 1.57 25.59
N ALA A 146 14.50 1.96 26.73
CA ALA A 146 14.10 3.15 27.47
C ALA A 146 15.23 4.19 27.35
N TYR A 147 14.90 5.39 26.88
CA TYR A 147 15.87 6.47 26.71
C TYR A 147 15.59 7.61 27.69
N ASN A 148 16.58 7.94 28.52
CA ASN A 148 16.50 9.09 29.42
C ASN A 148 16.63 10.39 28.62
N ILE A 149 15.74 11.35 28.89
CA ILE A 149 15.77 12.69 28.25
C ILE A 149 16.69 13.69 28.97
N ARG A 150 17.48 13.23 29.94
CA ARG A 150 18.36 14.06 30.79
C ARG A 150 19.82 13.57 30.81
N SER A 151 20.31 12.94 29.74
CA SER A 151 21.76 12.75 29.59
C SER A 151 22.43 14.06 29.21
#